data_AF-A0A8H3G0A0-F1
#
_entry.id   AF-A0A8H3G0A0-F1
#
_cell.length_a   1.000
_cell.length_b   1.000
_cell.length_c   1.000
_cell.angle_alpha   90.00
_cell.angle_beta   90.00
_cell.angle_gamma   90.00
#
_symmetry.space_group_name_H-M   'P 1'
#
loop_
_entity.id
_entity.type
_entity.pdbx_description
1 polymer ?
#
loop_
_entity_poly.entity_id
_entity_poly.type
_entity_poly.pdbx_seq_one_letter_code
_entity_poly.pdbx_strand_id
1 'polypeptide(L)'
;MQELDVGVGSDHILELLSHLSSHFKDGLWGVSQETYMDVLDTFITSLAERRRDLQSRVAALSTAVKINIGVFGDDRFLDEYTEHAECAEKDALREYDPMLLRASTLFGNCQTLYHIENLTLEIAKKLWQNGFHDIDVHGEDGRTPLMLNRSPRESGIDGIGIESMGPEIELCSWLIRKGAKLHRPQHRSLDYNPIRTLNPIALPPKPSALHSVAASFGRGATYLAEQGVALRAQRSLQNLHSQRSKHARLLPTTVFSDTSYDDCVCACSSQGCLVSTMTLKSWEDVNACDKAPREWSGLATKHLLDLVRPHHSCLDWLDKDIIRFRTFHELELRHTCCRWDFIGGRMKLESEEIVEIREADHEKMELLESLLQEFEEKRGTQDLLAFLEGYWATRMDQVLQEQGADNEEELREIGVVLHRDGKEGSCSGD
;
A
#
# COMPACT_ATOMS: atom_id res chain seq x y z
N MET A 1 20.95 -27.71 -25.33
CA MET A 1 21.85 -26.56 -25.51
C MET A 1 22.09 -26.37 -27.00
N GLN A 2 21.12 -25.76 -27.67
CA GLN A 2 21.33 -25.09 -28.96
C GLN A 2 21.48 -23.61 -28.61
N GLU A 3 22.46 -22.93 -29.22
CA GLU A 3 22.58 -21.48 -29.18
C GLU A 3 21.28 -20.89 -29.72
N LEU A 4 20.48 -20.38 -28.80
CA LEU A 4 19.33 -19.55 -29.10
C LEU A 4 19.91 -18.17 -29.47
N ASP A 5 20.31 -18.04 -30.74
CA ASP A 5 20.52 -16.75 -31.39
C ASP A 5 19.14 -16.15 -31.65
N VAL A 6 18.53 -15.67 -30.57
CA VAL A 6 17.20 -15.07 -30.62
C VAL A 6 17.43 -13.57 -30.80
N GLY A 7 17.34 -13.13 -32.05
CA GLY A 7 17.04 -11.75 -32.42
C GLY A 7 15.64 -11.38 -31.94
N VAL A 8 15.43 -11.39 -30.61
CA VAL A 8 14.22 -10.94 -29.93
C VAL A 8 14.27 -9.42 -29.96
N GLY A 9 13.32 -8.80 -30.68
CA GLY A 9 13.12 -7.36 -30.61
C GLY A 9 12.96 -6.92 -29.15
N SER A 10 13.47 -5.73 -28.82
CA SER A 10 13.48 -5.16 -27.46
C SER A 10 12.11 -5.18 -26.77
N ASP A 11 11.03 -5.18 -27.55
CA ASP A 11 9.64 -5.21 -27.09
C ASP A 11 9.31 -6.44 -26.24
N HIS A 12 10.02 -7.55 -26.42
CA HIS A 12 9.73 -8.82 -25.74
C HIS A 12 10.47 -9.00 -24.42
N ILE A 13 11.51 -8.22 -24.16
CA ILE A 13 12.52 -8.54 -23.14
C ILE A 13 12.00 -8.34 -21.70
N LEU A 14 11.16 -7.33 -21.51
CA LEU A 14 10.61 -6.93 -20.22
C LEU A 14 9.18 -7.44 -20.01
N GLU A 15 8.41 -7.61 -21.09
CA GLU A 15 7.26 -8.52 -21.10
C GLU A 15 7.70 -9.94 -20.76
N LEU A 16 8.87 -10.40 -21.23
CA LEU A 16 9.47 -11.65 -20.77
C LEU A 16 9.76 -11.58 -19.27
N LEU A 17 10.31 -10.51 -18.70
CA LEU A 17 10.49 -10.45 -17.24
C LEU A 17 9.18 -10.50 -16.46
N SER A 18 8.16 -9.74 -16.88
CA SER A 18 6.85 -9.75 -16.21
C SER A 18 6.15 -11.10 -16.39
N HIS A 19 6.12 -11.66 -17.61
CA HIS A 19 5.57 -12.99 -17.92
C HIS A 19 6.36 -14.11 -17.26
N LEU A 20 7.69 -14.08 -17.26
CA LEU A 20 8.51 -15.06 -16.57
C LEU A 20 8.24 -14.96 -15.06
N SER A 21 8.07 -13.75 -14.51
CA SER A 21 7.76 -13.57 -13.09
C SER A 21 6.33 -13.97 -12.71
N SER A 22 5.32 -13.70 -13.55
CA SER A 22 3.94 -14.10 -13.30
C SER A 22 3.77 -15.61 -13.50
N HIS A 23 4.26 -16.16 -14.60
CA HIS A 23 4.11 -17.59 -14.86
C HIS A 23 4.99 -18.49 -13.97
N PHE A 24 6.11 -17.98 -13.43
CA PHE A 24 6.85 -18.69 -12.39
C PHE A 24 6.02 -18.80 -11.10
N LYS A 25 5.30 -17.74 -10.71
CA LYS A 25 4.38 -17.79 -9.56
C LYS A 25 3.27 -18.82 -9.77
N ASP A 26 2.85 -19.01 -11.02
CA ASP A 26 1.75 -19.91 -11.36
C ASP A 26 2.19 -21.38 -11.53
N GLY A 27 3.49 -21.69 -11.46
CA GLY A 27 4.02 -23.03 -11.71
C GLY A 27 3.73 -23.56 -13.13
N LEU A 28 3.31 -22.69 -14.05
CA LEU A 28 2.70 -23.05 -15.33
C LEU A 28 3.65 -23.65 -16.35
N TRP A 29 4.97 -23.57 -16.14
CA TRP A 29 5.97 -24.01 -17.14
C TRP A 29 6.74 -25.28 -16.80
N GLY A 30 6.59 -25.85 -15.60
CA GLY A 30 7.42 -26.98 -15.18
C GLY A 30 8.93 -26.69 -15.19
N VAL A 31 9.32 -25.41 -15.29
CA VAL A 31 10.70 -24.95 -15.27
C VAL A 31 11.18 -24.89 -13.82
N SER A 32 12.38 -25.40 -13.56
CA SER A 32 12.95 -25.36 -12.22
C SER A 32 13.23 -23.93 -11.78
N GLN A 33 13.16 -23.65 -10.48
CA GLN A 33 13.53 -22.35 -9.90
C GLN A 33 14.97 -21.95 -10.26
N GLU A 34 15.87 -22.93 -10.34
CA GLU A 34 17.27 -22.71 -10.75
C GLU A 34 17.34 -22.16 -12.18
N THR A 35 16.68 -22.83 -13.13
CA THR A 35 16.63 -22.39 -14.53
C THR A 35 16.02 -21.00 -14.68
N TYR A 36 14.95 -20.70 -13.94
CA TYR A 36 14.36 -19.37 -13.94
C TYR A 36 15.35 -18.31 -13.46
N MET A 37 16.07 -18.59 -12.36
CA MET A 37 17.06 -17.67 -11.81
C MET A 37 18.26 -17.46 -12.73
N ASP A 38 18.65 -18.46 -13.51
CA ASP A 38 19.73 -18.36 -14.51
C ASP A 38 19.32 -17.48 -15.70
N VAL A 39 18.09 -17.63 -16.18
CA VAL A 39 17.53 -16.77 -17.24
C VAL A 39 17.46 -15.33 -16.75
N LEU A 40 16.95 -15.10 -15.54
CA LEU A 40 16.95 -13.78 -14.90
C LEU A 40 18.35 -13.20 -14.75
N ASP A 41 19.33 -14.02 -14.36
CA ASP A 41 20.72 -13.56 -14.18
C ASP A 41 21.34 -13.10 -15.48
N THR A 42 21.19 -13.93 -16.52
CA THR A 42 21.66 -13.62 -17.88
C THR A 42 21.03 -12.32 -18.36
N PHE A 43 19.73 -12.16 -18.10
CA PHE A 43 18.98 -10.99 -18.49
C PHE A 43 19.46 -9.72 -17.77
N ILE A 44 19.53 -9.73 -16.43
CA ILE A 44 19.98 -8.58 -15.63
C ILE A 44 21.43 -8.22 -15.98
N THR A 45 22.29 -9.22 -16.20
CA THR A 45 23.69 -9.01 -16.61
C THR A 45 23.76 -8.33 -17.97
N SER A 46 22.98 -8.81 -18.95
CA SER A 46 22.90 -8.20 -20.28
C SER A 46 22.41 -6.75 -20.22
N LEU A 47 21.37 -6.46 -19.42
CA LEU A 47 20.92 -5.09 -19.19
C LEU A 47 22.01 -4.21 -18.59
N ALA A 48 22.77 -4.72 -17.63
CA ALA A 48 23.83 -3.98 -16.97
C ALA A 48 25.04 -3.74 -17.89
N GLU A 49 25.40 -4.71 -18.72
CA GLU A 49 26.42 -4.55 -19.76
C GLU A 49 26.02 -3.48 -20.76
N ARG A 50 24.76 -3.54 -21.24
CA ARG A 50 24.21 -2.52 -22.12
C ARG A 50 24.22 -1.14 -21.48
N ARG A 51 23.84 -1.04 -20.21
CA ARG A 51 23.91 0.23 -19.46
C ARG A 51 25.33 0.76 -19.38
N ARG A 52 26.32 -0.09 -19.09
CA ARG A 52 27.74 0.30 -19.04
C ARG A 52 28.27 0.75 -20.40
N ASP A 53 27.86 0.09 -21.48
CA ASP A 53 28.20 0.50 -22.85
C ASP A 53 27.62 1.89 -23.16
N LEU A 54 26.32 2.09 -22.90
CA LEU A 54 25.67 3.40 -23.06
C LEU A 54 26.33 4.48 -22.19
N GLN A 55 26.68 4.16 -20.94
CA GLN A 55 27.46 5.07 -20.06
C GLN A 55 28.79 5.46 -20.70
N SER A 56 29.52 4.50 -21.26
CA SER A 56 30.82 4.72 -21.89
C SER A 56 30.69 5.59 -23.14
N ARG A 57 29.66 5.33 -23.95
CA ARG A 57 29.37 6.08 -25.19
C ARG A 57 28.92 7.52 -24.88
N VAL A 58 28.00 7.70 -23.94
CA VAL A 58 27.58 9.03 -23.47
C VAL A 58 28.75 9.77 -22.82
N ALA A 59 29.62 9.11 -22.05
CA ALA A 59 30.82 9.72 -21.49
C ALA A 59 31.78 10.23 -22.58
N ALA A 60 31.84 9.58 -23.75
CA ALA A 60 32.63 10.02 -24.88
C ALA A 60 32.05 11.22 -25.66
N LEU A 61 30.76 11.55 -25.47
CA LEU A 61 30.13 12.70 -26.14
C LEU A 61 30.73 14.04 -25.68
N SER A 62 30.75 15.01 -26.60
CA SER A 62 31.20 16.38 -26.30
C SER A 62 30.28 17.06 -25.28
N THR A 63 30.82 18.01 -24.51
CA THR A 63 30.05 18.78 -23.52
C THR A 63 28.86 19.51 -24.15
N ALA A 64 29.00 20.02 -25.37
CA ALA A 64 27.92 20.70 -26.08
C ALA A 64 26.76 19.73 -26.38
N VAL A 65 27.08 18.50 -26.81
CA VAL A 65 26.06 17.46 -27.04
C VAL A 65 25.42 17.07 -25.72
N LYS A 66 26.21 16.80 -24.66
CA LYS A 66 25.70 16.46 -23.32
C LYS A 66 24.72 17.52 -22.77
N ILE A 67 25.06 18.81 -22.92
CA ILE A 67 24.18 19.92 -22.52
C ILE A 67 22.90 19.93 -23.35
N ASN A 68 23.01 19.74 -24.67
CA ASN A 68 21.86 19.77 -25.58
C ASN A 68 20.84 18.66 -25.29
N ILE A 69 21.33 17.55 -24.72
CA ILE A 69 20.52 16.34 -24.50
C ILE A 69 20.15 16.19 -23.02
N GLY A 70 20.55 17.15 -22.17
CA GLY A 70 20.22 17.16 -20.74
C GLY A 70 21.06 16.22 -19.86
N VAL A 71 22.16 15.65 -20.34
CA VAL A 71 23.06 14.81 -19.54
C VAL A 71 23.90 15.69 -18.62
N PHE A 72 23.42 15.90 -17.39
CA PHE A 72 24.16 16.63 -16.36
C PHE A 72 24.79 15.67 -15.34
N GLY A 73 25.92 15.05 -15.70
CA GLY A 73 26.92 14.51 -14.77
C GLY A 73 26.50 13.48 -13.71
N ASP A 74 25.26 13.00 -13.74
CA ASP A 74 24.69 12.08 -12.76
C ASP A 74 24.41 10.74 -13.43
N ASP A 75 24.85 9.64 -12.80
CA ASP A 75 24.66 8.26 -13.27
C ASP A 75 23.17 7.89 -13.47
N ARG A 76 22.27 8.68 -12.85
CA ARG A 76 20.81 8.55 -12.94
C ARG A 76 20.21 8.87 -14.30
N PHE A 77 20.92 9.62 -15.15
CA PHE A 77 20.37 10.08 -16.43
C PHE A 77 20.00 8.92 -17.36
N LEU A 78 20.75 7.82 -17.34
CA LEU A 78 20.57 6.76 -18.34
C LEU A 78 19.38 5.84 -18.09
N ASP A 79 18.90 5.76 -16.86
CA ASP A 79 17.77 4.88 -16.51
C ASP A 79 16.44 5.61 -16.76
N GLU A 80 16.40 6.93 -16.59
CA GLU A 80 15.22 7.78 -16.85
C GLU A 80 15.15 8.29 -18.30
N TYR A 81 16.30 8.52 -18.95
CA TYR A 81 16.39 9.16 -20.27
C TYR A 81 17.07 8.28 -21.32
N THR A 82 17.00 6.95 -21.20
CA THR A 82 17.60 6.04 -22.19
C THR A 82 17.19 6.42 -23.63
N GLU A 83 15.92 6.77 -23.83
CA GLU A 83 15.40 7.21 -25.14
C GLU A 83 16.03 8.53 -25.63
N HIS A 84 16.25 9.51 -24.75
CA HIS A 84 16.86 10.79 -25.14
C HIS A 84 18.36 10.65 -25.36
N ALA A 85 19.05 9.82 -24.54
CA ALA A 85 20.45 9.48 -24.73
C ALA A 85 20.67 8.75 -26.07
N GLU A 86 19.80 7.80 -26.40
CA GLU A 86 19.85 7.06 -27.65
C GLU A 86 19.47 7.94 -28.85
N CYS A 87 18.45 8.80 -28.77
CA CYS A 87 18.12 9.75 -29.83
C CYS A 87 19.25 10.78 -30.06
N ALA A 88 19.82 11.30 -28.99
CA ALA A 88 20.98 12.19 -29.03
C ALA A 88 22.19 11.55 -29.71
N GLU A 89 22.45 10.29 -29.40
CA GLU A 89 23.51 9.52 -30.01
C GLU A 89 23.21 9.21 -31.48
N LYS A 90 21.97 8.84 -31.81
CA LYS A 90 21.47 8.64 -33.18
C LYS A 90 21.68 9.92 -34.03
N ASP A 91 21.37 11.09 -33.47
CA ASP A 91 21.57 12.39 -34.12
C ASP A 91 23.06 12.77 -34.25
N ALA A 92 23.90 12.36 -33.29
CA ALA A 92 25.33 12.67 -33.28
C ALA A 92 26.18 11.73 -34.15
N LEU A 93 25.79 10.46 -34.33
CA LEU A 93 26.61 9.42 -34.97
C LEU A 93 26.20 9.04 -36.40
N ARG A 94 25.02 9.42 -36.91
CA ARG A 94 24.57 9.15 -38.30
C ARG A 94 24.79 7.70 -38.80
N GLU A 95 24.75 6.71 -37.92
CA GLU A 95 24.76 5.28 -38.29
C GLU A 95 23.50 4.59 -37.76
N TYR A 96 22.90 3.79 -38.63
CA TYR A 96 21.63 3.11 -38.39
C TYR A 96 21.88 1.71 -37.83
N ASP A 97 21.62 1.51 -36.55
CA ASP A 97 21.41 0.19 -35.95
C ASP A 97 19.94 0.11 -35.43
N PRO A 98 19.08 -0.69 -36.07
CA PRO A 98 17.67 -0.80 -35.71
C PRO A 98 17.40 -1.58 -34.40
N MET A 99 18.42 -2.05 -33.66
CA MET A 99 18.23 -2.89 -32.45
C MET A 99 18.27 -2.15 -31.08
N LEU A 100 18.38 -0.82 -31.04
CA LEU A 100 18.66 -0.09 -29.79
C LEU A 100 17.47 0.77 -29.25
N LEU A 101 16.72 0.11 -28.35
CA LEU A 101 15.72 0.48 -27.30
C LEU A 101 14.70 1.62 -27.47
N ARG A 102 13.58 1.36 -26.79
CA ARG A 102 12.67 2.29 -26.10
C ARG A 102 12.44 1.75 -24.69
N ALA A 103 13.13 2.26 -23.66
CA ALA A 103 12.79 1.91 -22.26
C ALA A 103 11.47 2.56 -21.83
N SER A 104 11.17 3.74 -22.38
CA SER A 104 10.05 4.62 -22.02
C SER A 104 8.70 4.20 -22.59
N THR A 105 8.65 3.50 -23.72
CA THR A 105 7.35 3.13 -24.36
C THR A 105 6.92 1.69 -24.15
N LEU A 106 7.77 0.85 -23.53
CA LEU A 106 7.54 -0.60 -23.44
C LEU A 106 6.90 -1.05 -22.13
N PHE A 107 6.98 -0.23 -21.10
CA PHE A 107 6.12 -0.33 -19.95
C PHE A 107 5.08 0.76 -20.04
N GLY A 108 3.80 0.40 -19.91
CA GLY A 108 2.90 1.34 -19.30
C GLY A 108 3.52 1.77 -17.96
N ASN A 109 3.93 3.03 -17.88
CA ASN A 109 4.01 3.75 -16.63
C ASN A 109 5.18 3.50 -15.67
N CYS A 110 6.18 2.65 -16.01
CA CYS A 110 7.29 2.30 -15.11
C CYS A 110 8.58 3.09 -15.40
N GLN A 111 8.97 4.00 -14.49
CA GLN A 111 10.19 4.82 -14.64
C GLN A 111 11.50 4.13 -14.21
N THR A 112 11.44 3.00 -13.49
CA THR A 112 12.66 2.24 -13.10
C THR A 112 12.40 0.74 -13.07
N LEU A 113 13.47 -0.08 -13.13
CA LEU A 113 13.38 -1.53 -12.93
C LEU A 113 12.83 -1.94 -11.55
N TYR A 114 12.87 -1.07 -10.56
CA TYR A 114 12.23 -1.31 -9.26
C TYR A 114 10.70 -1.18 -9.26
N HIS A 115 10.10 -0.66 -10.35
CA HIS A 115 8.64 -0.60 -10.52
C HIS A 115 8.08 -1.87 -11.20
N ILE A 116 8.93 -2.82 -11.62
CA ILE A 116 8.50 -4.06 -12.29
C ILE A 116 7.47 -4.80 -11.45
N GLU A 117 6.32 -5.11 -12.06
CA GLU A 117 5.30 -5.97 -11.47
C GLU A 117 5.94 -7.29 -11.00
N ASN A 118 5.65 -7.72 -9.77
CA ASN A 118 6.23 -8.94 -9.19
C ASN A 118 7.74 -8.96 -8.88
N LEU A 119 8.49 -7.85 -8.99
CA LEU A 119 9.78 -7.64 -8.29
C LEU A 119 9.87 -8.37 -6.93
N THR A 120 10.77 -9.34 -6.85
CA THR A 120 11.10 -10.09 -5.62
C THR A 120 12.36 -9.51 -4.97
N LEU A 121 12.62 -9.87 -3.71
CA LEU A 121 13.86 -9.49 -3.03
C LEU A 121 15.12 -9.93 -3.79
N GLU A 122 15.10 -11.13 -4.38
CA GLU A 122 16.26 -11.65 -5.11
C GLU A 122 16.51 -10.87 -6.41
N ILE A 123 15.45 -10.54 -7.16
CA ILE A 123 15.57 -9.66 -8.34
C ILE A 123 16.10 -8.29 -7.91
N ALA A 124 15.54 -7.69 -6.85
CA ALA A 124 15.96 -6.39 -6.34
C ALA A 124 17.45 -6.37 -5.93
N LYS A 125 17.95 -7.43 -5.29
CA LYS A 125 19.36 -7.61 -4.95
C LYS A 125 20.25 -7.72 -6.19
N LYS A 126 19.84 -8.50 -7.19
CA LYS A 126 20.59 -8.65 -8.44
C LYS A 126 20.67 -7.35 -9.23
N LEU A 127 19.57 -6.62 -9.34
CA LEU A 127 19.54 -5.28 -9.91
C LEU A 127 20.53 -4.36 -9.18
N TRP A 128 20.50 -4.35 -7.84
CA TRP A 128 21.42 -3.53 -7.05
C TRP A 128 22.88 -3.89 -7.28
N GLN A 129 23.22 -5.19 -7.30
CA GLN A 129 24.59 -5.66 -7.54
C GLN A 129 25.11 -5.28 -8.93
N ASN A 130 24.20 -5.11 -9.88
CA ASN A 130 24.48 -4.71 -11.25
C ASN A 130 24.41 -3.18 -11.48
N GLY A 131 24.38 -2.39 -10.39
CA GLY A 131 24.51 -0.94 -10.44
C GLY A 131 23.19 -0.17 -10.52
N PHE A 132 22.04 -0.84 -10.58
CA PHE A 132 20.74 -0.17 -10.58
C PHE A 132 20.40 0.29 -9.15
N HIS A 133 20.41 1.60 -8.92
CA HIS A 133 20.30 2.19 -7.57
C HIS A 133 19.10 3.14 -7.39
N ASP A 134 18.31 3.35 -8.44
CA ASP A 134 17.18 4.27 -8.47
C ASP A 134 15.92 3.70 -7.77
N ILE A 135 16.02 3.54 -6.44
CA ILE A 135 14.97 2.95 -5.60
C ILE A 135 13.95 3.96 -5.04
N ASP A 136 14.18 5.26 -5.27
CA ASP A 136 13.39 6.38 -4.73
C ASP A 136 12.76 7.26 -5.83
N VAL A 137 12.95 6.88 -7.08
CA VAL A 137 12.36 7.56 -8.24
C VAL A 137 10.86 7.29 -8.24
N HIS A 138 10.07 8.27 -8.67
CA HIS A 138 8.63 8.13 -8.80
C HIS A 138 8.30 7.49 -10.13
N GLY A 139 7.36 6.55 -10.20
CA GLY A 139 6.76 6.08 -11.45
C GLY A 139 5.88 7.16 -12.08
N GLU A 140 5.28 6.85 -13.23
CA GLU A 140 4.35 7.79 -13.88
C GLU A 140 3.07 8.00 -13.06
N ASP A 141 2.70 7.04 -12.21
CA ASP A 141 1.64 7.16 -11.22
C ASP A 141 2.03 8.01 -9.99
N GLY A 142 3.26 8.53 -9.99
CA GLY A 142 3.84 9.32 -8.92
C GLY A 142 4.19 8.52 -7.67
N ARG A 143 4.19 7.19 -7.70
CA ARG A 143 4.56 6.34 -6.55
C ARG A 143 6.02 5.95 -6.64
N THR A 144 6.73 5.84 -5.53
CA THR A 144 8.07 5.22 -5.50
C THR A 144 7.96 3.70 -5.47
N PRO A 145 9.03 2.92 -5.74
CA PRO A 145 9.03 1.48 -5.56
C PRO A 145 8.55 1.02 -4.17
N LEU A 146 8.86 1.79 -3.12
CA LEU A 146 8.44 1.51 -1.75
C LEU A 146 6.93 1.74 -1.51
N MET A 147 6.29 2.54 -2.36
CA MET A 147 4.84 2.82 -2.31
C MET A 147 4.02 1.82 -3.11
N LEU A 148 4.65 1.03 -3.98
CA LEU A 148 3.98 0.02 -4.77
C LEU A 148 3.51 -1.09 -3.82
N ASN A 149 2.23 -1.02 -3.52
CA ASN A 149 1.56 -1.83 -2.52
C ASN A 149 1.07 -3.10 -3.21
N ARG A 150 1.82 -4.20 -3.08
CA ARG A 150 1.60 -5.39 -3.91
C ARG A 150 0.66 -6.33 -3.19
N SER A 151 -0.59 -5.90 -3.08
CA SER A 151 -1.64 -6.77 -2.57
C SER A 151 -1.78 -7.98 -3.50
N PRO A 152 -1.77 -9.21 -2.99
CA PRO A 152 -2.01 -10.43 -3.78
C PRO A 152 -3.32 -10.42 -4.57
N ARG A 153 -4.29 -9.56 -4.20
CA ARG A 153 -5.58 -9.45 -4.89
C ARG A 153 -5.47 -8.79 -6.28
N GLU A 154 -4.49 -7.93 -6.54
CA GLU A 154 -4.42 -7.17 -7.80
C GLU A 154 -4.15 -8.05 -9.03
N SER A 155 -3.60 -9.26 -8.85
CA SER A 155 -3.38 -10.18 -9.97
C SER A 155 -4.64 -10.90 -10.45
N GLY A 156 -5.79 -10.77 -9.77
CA GLY A 156 -7.06 -11.37 -10.20
C GLY A 156 -7.04 -12.91 -10.33
N ILE A 157 -6.02 -13.56 -9.77
CA ILE A 157 -5.89 -15.02 -9.82
C ILE A 157 -6.47 -15.59 -8.54
N ASP A 158 -7.74 -15.99 -8.60
CA ASP A 158 -8.55 -16.59 -7.52
C ASP A 158 -8.04 -17.95 -7.01
N GLY A 159 -6.75 -18.26 -7.11
CA GLY A 159 -6.26 -19.61 -6.80
C GLY A 159 -4.80 -19.78 -6.43
N ILE A 160 -3.99 -18.71 -6.34
CA ILE A 160 -2.55 -18.87 -6.13
C ILE A 160 -2.13 -18.37 -4.76
N GLY A 161 -1.87 -19.33 -3.88
CA GLY A 161 -0.89 -19.26 -2.80
C GLY A 161 -1.02 -18.08 -1.85
N ILE A 162 -1.82 -18.29 -0.81
CA ILE A 162 -1.96 -17.54 0.47
C ILE A 162 -0.63 -17.35 1.25
N GLU A 163 0.51 -17.69 0.65
CA GLU A 163 1.79 -17.84 1.33
C GLU A 163 2.52 -16.51 1.45
N SER A 164 2.21 -15.83 2.56
CA SER A 164 3.10 -14.95 3.32
C SER A 164 3.25 -13.51 2.81
N MET A 165 2.94 -12.53 3.68
CA MET A 165 3.43 -11.15 3.56
C MET A 165 4.97 -11.06 3.67
N GLY A 166 5.65 -12.15 4.04
CA GLY A 166 7.07 -12.20 4.30
C GLY A 166 7.93 -11.63 3.17
N PRO A 167 7.76 -12.06 1.91
CA PRO A 167 8.55 -11.56 0.79
C PRO A 167 8.42 -10.04 0.56
N GLU A 168 7.21 -9.49 0.69
CA GLU A 168 6.97 -8.04 0.55
C GLU A 168 7.61 -7.26 1.70
N ILE A 169 7.42 -7.72 2.94
CA ILE A 169 8.05 -7.12 4.13
C ILE A 169 9.57 -7.17 4.01
N GLU A 170 10.12 -8.27 3.50
CA GLU A 170 11.55 -8.44 3.27
C GLU A 170 12.09 -7.49 2.20
N LEU A 171 11.37 -7.33 1.09
CA LEU A 171 11.70 -6.39 0.03
C LEU A 171 11.66 -4.94 0.54
N CYS A 172 10.58 -4.52 1.19
CA CYS A 172 10.46 -3.18 1.78
C CYS A 172 11.57 -2.92 2.81
N SER A 173 11.84 -3.89 3.70
CA SER A 173 12.95 -3.82 4.65
C SER A 173 14.29 -3.61 3.96
N TRP A 174 14.51 -4.33 2.85
CA TRP A 174 15.75 -4.26 2.10
C TRP A 174 15.87 -2.91 1.39
N LEU A 175 14.82 -2.41 0.73
CA LEU A 175 14.79 -1.10 0.07
C LEU A 175 15.13 0.02 1.06
N ILE A 176 14.51 0.02 2.24
CA ILE A 176 14.79 1.01 3.29
C ILE A 176 16.25 0.94 3.75
N ARG A 177 16.82 -0.27 3.93
CA ARG A 177 18.24 -0.42 4.26
C ARG A 177 19.18 0.02 3.12
N LYS A 178 18.70 0.06 1.89
CA LYS A 178 19.43 0.60 0.72
C LYS A 178 19.27 2.12 0.56
N GLY A 179 18.49 2.77 1.43
CA GLY A 179 18.34 4.22 1.46
C GLY A 179 17.01 4.74 0.93
N ALA A 180 16.04 3.86 0.63
CA ALA A 180 14.70 4.30 0.24
C ALA A 180 14.06 5.17 1.34
N LYS A 181 13.44 6.28 0.93
CA LYS A 181 12.95 7.32 1.84
C LYS A 181 11.48 7.11 2.19
N LEU A 182 11.22 6.77 3.45
CA LEU A 182 9.88 6.61 4.01
C LEU A 182 9.02 7.90 3.91
N HIS A 183 9.62 9.07 4.11
CA HIS A 183 8.88 10.34 4.04
C HIS A 183 8.76 10.91 2.63
N ARG A 184 9.21 10.19 1.59
CA ARG A 184 9.04 10.67 0.22
C ARG A 184 7.52 10.79 -0.04
N PRO A 185 7.00 11.98 -0.41
CA PRO A 185 5.58 12.10 -0.73
C PRO A 185 5.33 11.53 -2.13
N GLN A 186 4.13 11.01 -2.37
CA GLN A 186 3.71 10.64 -3.73
C GLN A 186 3.81 11.87 -4.64
N HIS A 187 4.36 11.74 -5.84
CA HIS A 187 4.33 12.79 -6.85
C HIS A 187 2.96 12.83 -7.55
N ARG A 188 2.63 13.92 -8.23
CA ARG A 188 1.44 13.92 -9.10
C ARG A 188 1.87 13.41 -10.47
N SER A 189 1.16 12.42 -10.98
CA SER A 189 1.16 12.16 -12.41
C SER A 189 0.68 13.43 -13.12
N LEU A 190 1.47 13.96 -14.04
CA LEU A 190 1.06 15.11 -14.87
C LEU A 190 -0.02 14.69 -15.90
N ASP A 191 -0.13 13.39 -16.17
CA ASP A 191 -1.01 12.83 -17.19
C ASP A 191 -2.41 12.48 -16.68
N TYR A 192 -2.69 12.70 -15.38
CA TYR A 192 -4.04 12.60 -14.84
C TYR A 192 -4.88 13.82 -15.27
N ASN A 193 -5.41 13.72 -16.49
CA ASN A 193 -6.34 14.60 -17.19
C ASN A 193 -6.65 15.95 -16.51
N PRO A 194 -5.91 17.04 -16.83
CA PRO A 194 -6.09 18.35 -16.22
C PRO A 194 -7.46 19.00 -16.52
N ILE A 195 -8.25 18.45 -17.46
CA ILE A 195 -9.53 19.01 -17.91
C ILE A 195 -10.59 19.00 -16.79
N ARG A 196 -10.43 18.22 -15.70
CA ARG A 196 -11.38 18.23 -14.57
C ARG A 196 -11.03 19.15 -13.39
N THR A 197 -9.91 19.86 -13.40
CA THR A 197 -9.48 20.67 -12.24
C THR A 197 -9.12 22.09 -12.65
N LEU A 198 -10.13 22.87 -13.04
CA LEU A 198 -10.02 24.33 -13.24
C LEU A 198 -10.09 25.14 -11.94
N ASN A 199 -10.19 24.48 -10.78
CA ASN A 199 -10.19 25.15 -9.48
C ASN A 199 -8.89 24.86 -8.73
N PRO A 200 -8.06 25.88 -8.42
CA PRO A 200 -6.86 25.76 -7.58
C PRO A 200 -7.23 25.67 -6.09
N ILE A 201 -8.24 24.86 -5.76
CA ILE A 201 -8.70 24.63 -4.39
C ILE A 201 -7.86 23.51 -3.77
N ALA A 202 -7.57 23.66 -2.48
CA ALA A 202 -6.68 22.85 -1.65
C ALA A 202 -6.66 21.38 -2.08
N LEU A 203 -5.53 20.98 -2.66
CA LEU A 203 -5.36 19.60 -3.10
C LEU A 203 -5.15 18.70 -1.89
N PRO A 204 -5.70 17.48 -1.91
CA PRO A 204 -5.66 16.61 -0.76
C PRO A 204 -4.21 16.20 -0.41
N PRO A 205 -3.92 15.98 0.89
CA PRO A 205 -2.58 15.74 1.42
C PRO A 205 -1.97 14.46 0.86
N LYS A 206 -0.75 14.49 0.33
CA LYS A 206 -0.19 13.32 -0.38
C LYS A 206 0.36 12.30 0.63
N PRO A 207 -0.03 11.02 0.56
CA PRO A 207 0.58 10.01 1.41
C PRO A 207 2.07 9.90 1.09
N SER A 208 2.86 9.70 2.13
CA SER A 208 4.27 9.35 1.98
C SER A 208 4.44 7.85 1.78
N ALA A 209 5.64 7.41 1.38
CA ALA A 209 5.97 5.98 1.29
C ALA A 209 5.71 5.24 2.60
N LEU A 210 5.90 5.90 3.74
CA LEU A 210 5.57 5.40 5.07
C LEU A 210 4.09 5.02 5.18
N HIS A 211 3.19 5.91 4.77
CA HIS A 211 1.75 5.67 4.81
C HIS A 211 1.35 4.54 3.85
N SER A 212 1.96 4.47 2.66
CA SER A 212 1.73 3.38 1.70
C SER A 212 2.19 2.03 2.25
N VAL A 213 3.38 1.96 2.86
CA VAL A 213 3.88 0.75 3.50
C VAL A 213 2.98 0.34 4.67
N ALA A 214 2.56 1.28 5.51
CA ALA A 214 1.64 1.02 6.62
C ALA A 214 0.29 0.49 6.12
N ALA A 215 -0.22 1.00 4.99
CA ALA A 215 -1.42 0.49 4.34
C ALA A 215 -1.22 -0.93 3.78
N SER A 216 -0.05 -1.26 3.19
CA SER A 216 0.28 -2.63 2.76
C SER A 216 0.23 -3.60 3.93
N PHE A 217 0.84 -3.19 5.05
CA PHE A 217 0.82 -3.95 6.29
C PHE A 217 -0.58 -4.22 6.78
N GLY A 218 -1.45 -3.22 6.68
CA GLY A 218 -2.86 -3.38 6.91
C GLY A 218 -3.42 -4.49 6.04
N ARG A 219 -3.48 -4.29 4.72
CA ARG A 219 -4.11 -5.26 3.80
C ARG A 219 -3.63 -6.70 4.00
N GLY A 220 -2.32 -6.91 4.12
CA GLY A 220 -1.80 -8.24 4.34
C GLY A 220 -2.19 -8.84 5.70
N ALA A 221 -2.26 -8.05 6.76
CA ALA A 221 -2.73 -8.54 8.06
C ALA A 221 -4.23 -8.86 8.08
N THR A 222 -5.09 -8.12 7.34
CA THR A 222 -6.49 -8.56 7.16
C THR A 222 -6.56 -9.87 6.43
N TYR A 223 -5.80 -10.02 5.35
CA TYR A 223 -5.79 -11.26 4.59
C TYR A 223 -5.37 -12.45 5.47
N LEU A 224 -4.36 -12.28 6.33
CA LEU A 224 -3.96 -13.28 7.31
C LEU A 224 -5.04 -13.53 8.38
N ALA A 225 -5.81 -12.51 8.77
CA ALA A 225 -6.90 -12.64 9.73
C ALA A 225 -8.11 -13.38 9.13
N GLU A 226 -8.54 -13.03 7.91
CA GLU A 226 -9.57 -13.74 7.13
C GLU A 226 -9.21 -15.23 6.99
N GLN A 227 -7.97 -15.50 6.58
CA GLN A 227 -7.42 -16.85 6.49
C GLN A 227 -7.31 -17.49 7.87
N GLY A 228 -6.92 -16.76 8.90
CA GLY A 228 -6.81 -17.23 10.27
C GLY A 228 -8.16 -17.59 10.89
N VAL A 229 -9.26 -16.97 10.45
CA VAL A 229 -10.63 -17.33 10.81
C VAL A 229 -11.06 -18.59 10.04
N ALA A 230 -10.80 -18.66 8.73
CA ALA A 230 -10.99 -19.87 7.94
C ALA A 230 -10.18 -21.06 8.50
N LEU A 231 -8.94 -20.81 8.93
CA LEU A 231 -8.01 -21.74 9.56
C LEU A 231 -8.19 -21.83 11.08
N ARG A 232 -9.11 -21.11 11.73
CA ARG A 232 -9.54 -21.48 13.10
C ARG A 232 -10.53 -22.64 13.08
N ALA A 233 -11.11 -22.94 11.91
CA ALA A 233 -11.57 -24.29 11.62
C ALA A 233 -10.39 -25.29 11.44
N GLN A 234 -9.12 -24.84 11.33
CA GLN A 234 -7.94 -25.68 11.04
C GLN A 234 -6.56 -25.13 11.52
N ARG A 235 -6.34 -25.02 12.84
CA ARG A 235 -5.06 -25.00 13.64
C ARG A 235 -3.77 -24.23 13.23
N SER A 236 -3.65 -23.46 12.13
CA SER A 236 -2.31 -23.10 11.57
C SER A 236 -1.69 -21.72 11.91
N LEU A 237 -2.21 -20.92 12.85
CA LEU A 237 -1.61 -19.61 13.18
C LEU A 237 -0.22 -19.68 13.88
N GLN A 238 0.18 -20.85 14.38
CA GLN A 238 1.51 -21.05 14.96
C GLN A 238 2.66 -20.92 13.94
N ASN A 239 2.38 -21.05 12.64
CA ASN A 239 3.40 -20.98 11.58
C ASN A 239 3.84 -19.54 11.23
N LEU A 240 3.00 -18.52 11.47
CA LEU A 240 3.41 -17.12 11.33
C LEU A 240 4.49 -16.72 12.35
N HIS A 241 4.45 -17.33 13.54
CA HIS A 241 5.50 -17.14 14.54
C HIS A 241 6.78 -17.93 14.23
N SER A 242 6.74 -19.01 13.45
CA SER A 242 7.94 -19.80 13.15
C SER A 242 8.73 -19.30 11.93
N GLN A 243 8.10 -18.62 10.96
CA GLN A 243 8.78 -18.00 9.80
C GLN A 243 9.40 -16.62 10.08
N ARG A 244 10.01 -16.43 11.26
CA ARG A 244 10.63 -15.16 11.67
C ARG A 244 11.96 -14.91 10.97
N SER A 245 11.93 -14.39 9.74
CA SER A 245 13.10 -13.66 9.24
C SER A 245 13.32 -12.42 10.12
N LYS A 246 14.59 -12.06 10.39
CA LYS A 246 14.92 -10.85 11.18
C LYS A 246 14.31 -9.58 10.56
N HIS A 247 14.02 -9.62 9.26
CA HIS A 247 13.43 -8.55 8.46
C HIS A 247 11.95 -8.33 8.79
N ALA A 248 11.20 -9.42 9.01
CA ALA A 248 9.79 -9.35 9.42
C ALA A 248 9.55 -8.59 10.73
N ARG A 249 10.57 -8.46 11.59
CA ARG A 249 10.49 -7.70 12.86
C ARG A 249 10.98 -6.25 12.74
N LEU A 250 11.97 -6.01 11.88
CA LEU A 250 12.60 -4.69 11.77
C LEU A 250 11.69 -3.69 11.08
N LEU A 251 10.94 -4.09 10.05
CA LEU A 251 10.11 -3.16 9.31
C LEU A 251 8.93 -2.60 10.12
N PRO A 252 8.14 -3.41 10.86
CA PRO A 252 7.11 -2.86 11.74
C PRO A 252 7.71 -1.94 12.80
N THR A 253 8.88 -2.29 13.36
CA THR A 253 9.57 -1.39 14.30
C THR A 253 9.87 -0.05 13.65
N THR A 254 10.47 -0.03 12.46
CA THR A 254 10.81 1.21 11.75
C THR A 254 9.56 2.03 11.41
N VAL A 255 8.49 1.39 10.93
CA VAL A 255 7.27 2.07 10.51
C VAL A 255 6.49 2.61 11.70
N PHE A 256 6.29 1.80 12.75
CA PHE A 256 5.54 2.18 13.96
C PHE A 256 6.38 2.86 15.04
N SER A 257 7.65 3.19 14.77
CA SER A 257 8.40 4.17 15.59
C SER A 257 8.20 5.59 15.08
N ASP A 258 7.59 5.74 13.91
CA ASP A 258 7.38 7.01 13.25
C ASP A 258 5.98 7.54 13.56
N THR A 259 5.92 8.74 14.14
CA THR A 259 4.66 9.43 14.48
C THR A 259 4.33 10.53 13.48
N SER A 260 4.90 10.49 12.28
CA SER A 260 4.50 11.40 11.21
C SER A 260 3.07 11.10 10.75
N TYR A 261 2.38 12.18 10.43
CA TYR A 261 1.01 12.19 9.93
C TYR A 261 0.98 12.88 8.57
N ASP A 262 -0.03 12.59 7.77
CA ASP A 262 -0.33 13.35 6.55
C ASP A 262 -1.13 14.63 6.88
N ASP A 263 -1.30 15.57 5.94
CA ASP A 263 -2.08 16.81 6.20
C ASP A 263 -3.61 16.58 6.14
N CYS A 264 -4.08 15.39 6.52
CA CYS A 264 -5.50 15.07 6.54
C CYS A 264 -6.22 15.74 7.70
N VAL A 265 -7.49 16.11 7.48
CA VAL A 265 -8.36 16.75 8.48
C VAL A 265 -9.50 15.84 8.97
N CYS A 266 -9.38 14.53 8.75
CA CYS A 266 -10.39 13.56 9.15
C CYS A 266 -10.35 13.31 10.66
N ALA A 267 -11.52 13.20 11.28
CA ALA A 267 -11.64 12.94 12.72
C ALA A 267 -11.11 11.58 13.17
N CYS A 268 -10.81 10.65 12.23
CA CYS A 268 -10.27 9.32 12.54
C CYS A 268 -8.88 9.37 13.19
N SER A 269 -8.19 10.52 13.10
CA SER A 269 -7.00 10.81 13.90
C SER A 269 -7.03 12.29 14.33
N SER A 270 -6.11 12.69 15.20
CA SER A 270 -6.15 14.02 15.84
C SER A 270 -5.46 15.12 15.04
N GLN A 271 -4.44 14.79 14.24
CA GLN A 271 -3.58 15.76 13.52
C GLN A 271 -3.36 15.41 12.04
N GLY A 272 -4.05 14.39 11.54
CA GLY A 272 -3.76 13.74 10.26
C GLY A 272 -3.64 12.24 10.44
N CYS A 273 -3.81 11.46 9.36
CA CYS A 273 -3.74 10.01 9.48
C CYS A 273 -2.32 9.58 9.85
N LEU A 274 -2.20 8.81 10.93
CA LEU A 274 -0.95 8.18 11.35
C LEU A 274 -0.75 6.85 10.61
N VAL A 275 0.45 6.29 10.71
CA VAL A 275 0.75 4.94 10.20
C VAL A 275 -0.22 3.89 10.73
N SER A 276 -0.56 3.95 12.02
CA SER A 276 -1.56 3.08 12.64
C SER A 276 -2.94 3.28 12.05
N THR A 277 -3.39 4.52 11.89
CA THR A 277 -4.66 4.83 11.22
C THR A 277 -4.71 4.23 9.82
N MET A 278 -3.63 4.34 9.04
CA MET A 278 -3.56 3.79 7.68
C MET A 278 -3.53 2.27 7.63
N THR A 279 -2.86 1.63 8.59
CA THR A 279 -2.88 0.17 8.76
C THR A 279 -4.28 -0.32 9.13
N LEU A 280 -4.91 0.29 10.12
CA LEU A 280 -6.26 -0.06 10.58
C LEU A 280 -7.31 0.17 9.49
N LYS A 281 -7.25 1.31 8.78
CA LYS A 281 -8.17 1.62 7.69
C LYS A 281 -8.12 0.61 6.55
N SER A 282 -6.89 0.22 6.17
CA SER A 282 -6.68 -0.77 5.13
C SER A 282 -7.29 -2.13 5.47
N TRP A 283 -7.58 -2.39 6.75
CA TRP A 283 -8.32 -3.58 7.16
C TRP A 283 -9.81 -3.49 6.90
N GLU A 284 -10.40 -2.33 7.16
CA GLU A 284 -11.83 -2.09 6.96
C GLU A 284 -12.18 -2.07 5.48
N ASP A 285 -11.34 -1.46 4.64
CA ASP A 285 -11.57 -1.39 3.19
C ASP A 285 -11.66 -2.79 2.55
N VAL A 286 -10.88 -3.77 3.05
CA VAL A 286 -10.94 -5.17 2.59
C VAL A 286 -12.21 -5.87 3.07
N ASN A 287 -12.64 -5.55 4.30
CA ASN A 287 -13.84 -6.13 4.91
C ASN A 287 -15.13 -5.50 4.41
N ALA A 288 -15.12 -4.30 3.80
CA ALA A 288 -16.33 -3.62 3.33
C ALA A 288 -17.13 -4.42 2.28
N CYS A 289 -16.55 -5.48 1.72
CA CYS A 289 -17.24 -6.42 0.83
C CYS A 289 -18.23 -7.37 1.54
N ASP A 290 -18.15 -7.53 2.86
CA ASP A 290 -19.09 -8.33 3.67
C ASP A 290 -19.31 -7.66 5.04
N LYS A 291 -20.45 -7.87 5.70
CA LYS A 291 -20.65 -7.36 7.08
C LYS A 291 -19.78 -8.13 8.07
N ALA A 292 -18.48 -7.87 8.06
CA ALA A 292 -17.52 -8.51 8.94
C ALA A 292 -17.94 -8.24 10.40
N PRO A 293 -18.12 -9.27 11.24
CA PRO A 293 -18.46 -9.10 12.64
C PRO A 293 -17.43 -8.21 13.38
N ARG A 294 -17.86 -7.49 14.43
CA ARG A 294 -16.96 -6.72 15.33
C ARG A 294 -15.76 -7.54 15.85
N GLU A 295 -15.89 -8.86 15.90
CA GLU A 295 -14.83 -9.80 16.27
C GLU A 295 -13.59 -9.69 15.34
N TRP A 296 -13.80 -9.36 14.06
CA TRP A 296 -12.72 -9.26 13.08
C TRP A 296 -11.83 -8.06 13.33
N SER A 297 -12.42 -6.92 13.68
CA SER A 297 -11.65 -5.72 14.03
C SER A 297 -10.83 -5.95 15.30
N GLY A 298 -11.38 -6.66 16.30
CA GLY A 298 -10.67 -7.05 17.52
C GLY A 298 -9.45 -7.92 17.23
N LEU A 299 -9.63 -8.93 16.36
CA LEU A 299 -8.54 -9.78 15.92
C LEU A 299 -7.45 -9.00 15.16
N ALA A 300 -7.86 -8.11 14.27
CA ALA A 300 -6.93 -7.27 13.53
C ALA A 300 -6.11 -6.43 14.53
N THR A 301 -6.76 -5.72 15.44
CA THR A 301 -6.10 -4.93 16.49
C THR A 301 -5.06 -5.75 17.26
N LYS A 302 -5.42 -6.98 17.65
CA LYS A 302 -4.50 -7.90 18.30
C LYS A 302 -3.29 -8.22 17.43
N HIS A 303 -3.47 -8.49 16.15
CA HIS A 303 -2.35 -8.75 15.23
C HIS A 303 -1.40 -7.57 15.05
N LEU A 304 -1.91 -6.34 14.95
CA LEU A 304 -1.06 -5.14 14.95
C LEU A 304 -0.28 -5.03 16.25
N LEU A 305 -0.93 -5.23 17.38
CA LEU A 305 -0.26 -5.20 18.68
C LEU A 305 0.79 -6.30 18.81
N ASP A 306 0.51 -7.53 18.37
CA ASP A 306 1.49 -8.63 18.40
C ASP A 306 2.71 -8.34 17.49
N LEU A 307 2.50 -7.57 16.41
CA LEU A 307 3.55 -7.13 15.50
C LEU A 307 4.43 -6.02 16.10
N VAL A 308 3.85 -5.12 16.89
CA VAL A 308 4.52 -3.89 17.38
C VAL A 308 5.01 -4.01 18.84
N ARG A 309 4.28 -4.71 19.72
CA ARG A 309 4.57 -4.86 21.16
C ARG A 309 6.00 -5.32 21.52
N PRO A 310 6.66 -6.21 20.77
CA PRO A 310 8.03 -6.61 21.09
C PRO A 310 9.05 -5.46 21.08
N HIS A 311 8.65 -4.26 20.63
CA HIS A 311 9.52 -3.12 20.40
C HIS A 311 9.23 -1.90 21.32
N HIS A 312 8.33 -2.07 22.30
CA HIS A 312 8.09 -1.35 23.57
C HIS A 312 8.04 0.20 23.64
N SER A 313 8.74 0.99 22.80
CA SER A 313 8.83 2.45 22.97
C SER A 313 7.69 3.26 22.34
N CYS A 314 6.73 2.63 21.65
CA CYS A 314 5.69 3.30 20.86
C CYS A 314 4.24 3.03 21.32
N LEU A 315 4.04 2.41 22.49
CA LEU A 315 2.72 1.88 22.86
C LEU A 315 1.70 2.96 23.28
N ASP A 316 2.13 4.01 23.99
CA ASP A 316 1.16 4.96 24.57
C ASP A 316 0.38 5.75 23.52
N TRP A 317 1.06 6.22 22.46
CA TRP A 317 0.40 6.94 21.37
C TRP A 317 -0.40 6.00 20.47
N LEU A 318 0.12 4.78 20.23
CA LEU A 318 -0.54 3.78 19.40
C LEU A 318 -1.88 3.36 20.01
N ASP A 319 -1.92 3.18 21.32
CA ASP A 319 -3.14 2.78 22.00
C ASP A 319 -4.22 3.87 21.94
N LYS A 320 -3.82 5.14 22.07
CA LYS A 320 -4.72 6.28 21.88
C LYS A 320 -5.26 6.35 20.45
N ASP A 321 -4.41 6.14 19.45
CA ASP A 321 -4.82 6.15 18.05
C ASP A 321 -5.75 4.97 17.71
N ILE A 322 -5.48 3.77 18.25
CA ILE A 322 -6.37 2.61 18.10
C ILE A 322 -7.74 2.89 18.72
N ILE A 323 -7.80 3.41 19.96
CA ILE A 323 -9.07 3.74 20.62
C ILE A 323 -9.83 4.79 19.81
N ARG A 324 -9.15 5.82 19.33
CA ARG A 324 -9.73 6.86 18.47
C ARG A 324 -10.31 6.28 17.20
N PHE A 325 -9.52 5.52 16.45
CA PHE A 325 -9.93 4.92 15.20
C PHE A 325 -11.14 3.99 15.41
N ARG A 326 -11.12 3.16 16.45
CA ARG A 326 -12.21 2.24 16.77
C ARG A 326 -13.50 2.96 17.15
N THR A 327 -13.39 3.98 18.00
CA THR A 327 -14.54 4.79 18.42
C THR A 327 -15.11 5.56 17.23
N PHE A 328 -14.25 6.11 16.38
CA PHE A 328 -14.65 6.77 15.13
C PHE A 328 -15.47 5.84 14.24
N HIS A 329 -15.00 4.61 14.03
CA HIS A 329 -15.69 3.63 13.21
C HIS A 329 -17.04 3.21 13.81
N GLU A 330 -17.06 2.95 15.12
CA GLU A 330 -18.26 2.49 15.82
C GLU A 330 -19.37 3.57 15.87
N LEU A 331 -19.01 4.86 15.84
CA LEU A 331 -19.96 5.97 15.67
C LEU A 331 -20.44 6.17 14.23
N GLU A 332 -19.97 5.34 13.29
CA GLU A 332 -20.24 5.42 11.85
C GLU A 332 -19.89 6.81 11.27
N LEU A 333 -18.79 7.40 11.74
CA LEU A 333 -18.27 8.64 11.17
C LEU A 333 -17.68 8.37 9.78
N ARG A 334 -17.88 9.31 8.86
CA ARG A 334 -17.38 9.15 7.48
C ARG A 334 -15.95 9.63 7.37
N HIS A 335 -15.12 8.81 6.73
CA HIS A 335 -13.75 9.19 6.43
C HIS A 335 -13.71 10.34 5.43
N THR A 336 -13.14 11.48 5.83
CA THR A 336 -12.70 12.55 4.92
C THR A 336 -11.22 12.43 4.54
N CYS A 337 -10.56 11.34 4.96
CA CYS A 337 -9.14 11.06 4.72
C CYS A 337 -8.86 10.28 3.43
N CYS A 338 -7.58 10.06 3.15
CA CYS A 338 -7.08 9.29 2.02
C CYS A 338 -7.77 7.92 1.89
N ARG A 339 -8.79 7.76 1.04
CA ARG A 339 -9.29 6.44 0.65
C ARG A 339 -8.41 5.93 -0.49
N TRP A 340 -7.75 4.81 -0.27
CA TRP A 340 -7.15 4.05 -1.36
C TRP A 340 -8.29 3.28 -2.02
N ASP A 341 -8.54 3.52 -3.30
CA ASP A 341 -9.38 2.63 -4.08
C ASP A 341 -8.68 1.27 -4.26
N PHE A 342 -9.45 0.26 -4.67
CA PHE A 342 -8.97 -1.10 -4.89
C PHE A 342 -7.87 -1.21 -5.97
N ILE A 343 -7.62 -0.16 -6.74
CA ILE A 343 -6.61 -0.07 -7.81
C ILE A 343 -5.39 0.74 -7.31
N GLY A 344 -5.35 1.09 -6.02
CA GLY A 344 -4.28 1.87 -5.42
C GLY A 344 -4.27 3.35 -5.84
N GLY A 345 -5.31 3.81 -6.55
CA GLY A 345 -5.63 5.21 -6.73
C GLY A 345 -6.28 5.77 -5.46
N ARG A 346 -6.35 7.10 -5.33
CA ARG A 346 -7.01 7.72 -4.19
C ARG A 346 -8.37 8.26 -4.64
N MET A 347 -9.44 7.85 -3.97
CA MET A 347 -10.71 8.57 -4.13
C MET A 347 -10.53 9.98 -3.56
N LYS A 348 -10.54 10.96 -4.46
CA LYS A 348 -10.49 12.38 -4.13
C LYS A 348 -11.89 12.81 -3.72
N LEU A 349 -12.07 13.14 -2.44
CA LEU A 349 -13.17 13.98 -2.00
C LEU A 349 -12.81 15.43 -2.35
N GLU A 350 -13.75 16.16 -2.92
CA GLU A 350 -13.56 17.60 -3.14
C GLU A 350 -13.64 18.35 -1.80
N SER A 351 -13.09 19.56 -1.74
CA SER A 351 -13.05 20.32 -0.48
C SER A 351 -14.45 20.63 0.05
N GLU A 352 -15.40 20.88 -0.86
CA GLU A 352 -16.81 21.10 -0.54
C GLU A 352 -17.44 19.83 0.06
N GLU A 353 -17.19 18.66 -0.50
CA GLU A 353 -17.68 17.37 0.02
C GLU A 353 -17.10 17.07 1.41
N ILE A 354 -15.83 17.41 1.65
CA ILE A 354 -15.22 17.31 2.99
C ILE A 354 -15.95 18.20 3.99
N VAL A 355 -16.30 19.43 3.60
CA VAL A 355 -17.05 20.36 4.46
C VAL A 355 -18.44 19.81 4.75
N GLU A 356 -19.17 19.37 3.72
CA GLU A 356 -20.52 18.80 3.88
C GLU A 356 -20.52 17.58 4.80
N ILE A 357 -19.56 16.65 4.62
CA ILE A 357 -19.42 15.49 5.51
C ILE A 357 -19.17 15.94 6.95
N ARG A 358 -18.27 16.90 7.17
CA ARG A 358 -17.92 17.38 8.51
C ARG A 358 -19.06 18.12 9.21
N GLU A 359 -19.82 18.91 8.47
CA GLU A 359 -21.00 19.60 8.99
C GLU A 359 -22.08 18.59 9.38
N ALA A 360 -22.36 17.61 8.53
CA ALA A 360 -23.33 16.57 8.80
C ALA A 360 -22.90 15.61 9.93
N ASP A 361 -21.60 15.39 10.11
CA ASP A 361 -21.06 14.52 11.16
C ASP A 361 -20.68 15.30 12.44
N HIS A 362 -20.98 16.61 12.52
CA HIS A 362 -20.47 17.49 13.58
C HIS A 362 -20.80 17.02 15.00
N GLU A 363 -22.05 16.66 15.28
CA GLU A 363 -22.49 16.20 16.60
C GLU A 363 -21.81 14.88 16.99
N LYS A 364 -21.67 13.95 16.03
CA LYS A 364 -20.94 12.70 16.23
C LYS A 364 -19.44 12.94 16.48
N MET A 365 -18.85 13.98 15.86
CA MET A 365 -17.47 14.36 16.12
C MET A 365 -17.30 14.95 17.53
N GLU A 366 -18.24 15.74 18.03
CA GLU A 366 -18.21 16.21 19.42
C GLU A 366 -18.34 15.05 20.42
N LEU A 367 -19.25 14.11 20.14
CA LEU A 367 -19.39 12.88 20.92
C LEU A 367 -18.11 12.04 20.90
N LEU A 368 -17.45 11.91 19.75
CA LEU A 368 -16.16 11.24 19.63
C LEU A 368 -15.14 11.84 20.61
N GLU A 369 -14.94 13.17 20.60
CA GLU A 369 -13.96 13.80 21.49
C GLU A 369 -14.32 13.61 22.97
N SER A 370 -15.60 13.71 23.33
CA SER A 370 -16.07 13.45 24.70
C SER A 370 -15.77 12.01 25.15
N LEU A 371 -16.04 11.03 24.28
CA LEU A 371 -15.77 9.62 24.57
C LEU A 371 -14.27 9.33 24.67
N LEU A 372 -13.44 9.97 23.84
CA LEU A 372 -11.99 9.79 23.93
C LEU A 372 -11.40 10.33 25.21
N GLN A 373 -11.91 11.45 25.71
CA GLN A 373 -11.57 11.94 27.03
C GLN A 373 -11.97 10.94 28.13
N GLU A 374 -13.20 10.43 28.08
CA GLU A 374 -13.68 9.41 29.02
C GLU A 374 -12.79 8.15 28.98
N PHE A 375 -12.47 7.65 27.78
CA PHE A 375 -11.69 6.44 27.61
C PHE A 375 -10.23 6.61 28.05
N GLU A 376 -9.63 7.78 27.83
CA GLU A 376 -8.29 8.06 28.33
C GLU A 376 -8.25 8.02 29.87
N GLU A 377 -9.25 8.60 30.54
CA GLU A 377 -9.37 8.59 32.00
C GLU A 377 -9.63 7.18 32.55
N LYS A 378 -10.52 6.41 31.91
CA LYS A 378 -10.95 5.08 32.39
C LYS A 378 -9.94 3.99 32.11
N ARG A 379 -9.18 4.10 31.04
CA ARG A 379 -8.20 3.08 30.66
C ARG A 379 -7.09 2.93 31.70
N GLY A 380 -6.56 4.04 32.21
CA GLY A 380 -5.41 4.03 33.12
C GLY A 380 -4.27 3.14 32.59
N THR A 381 -3.84 2.16 33.38
CA THR A 381 -2.77 1.21 33.01
C THR A 381 -3.29 -0.14 32.51
N GLN A 382 -4.57 -0.25 32.17
CA GLN A 382 -5.15 -1.50 31.67
C GLN A 382 -4.55 -1.88 30.31
N ASP A 383 -4.38 -3.18 30.06
CA ASP A 383 -4.04 -3.71 28.74
C ASP A 383 -5.08 -3.26 27.71
N LEU A 384 -4.62 -2.78 26.55
CA LEU A 384 -5.48 -2.22 25.52
C LEU A 384 -6.56 -3.21 25.05
N LEU A 385 -6.21 -4.49 24.82
CA LEU A 385 -7.19 -5.46 24.31
C LEU A 385 -8.26 -5.75 25.36
N ALA A 386 -7.84 -5.94 26.62
CA ALA A 386 -8.78 -6.11 27.73
C ALA A 386 -9.69 -4.89 27.94
N PHE A 387 -9.17 -3.68 27.71
CA PHE A 387 -9.95 -2.45 27.77
C PHE A 387 -10.98 -2.36 26.63
N LEU A 388 -10.55 -2.65 25.39
CA LEU A 388 -11.39 -2.65 24.20
C LEU A 388 -12.51 -3.69 24.30
N GLU A 389 -12.20 -4.92 24.71
CA GLU A 389 -13.18 -6.01 24.84
C GLU A 389 -14.10 -5.84 26.07
N GLY A 390 -13.70 -5.05 27.06
CA GLY A 390 -14.44 -4.84 28.30
C GLY A 390 -15.20 -3.51 28.33
N TYR A 391 -14.58 -2.50 28.95
CA TYR A 391 -15.22 -1.21 29.22
C TYR A 391 -15.63 -0.49 27.94
N TRP A 392 -14.73 -0.39 26.96
CA TRP A 392 -15.00 0.31 25.71
C TRP A 392 -16.20 -0.29 24.97
N ALA A 393 -16.22 -1.61 24.75
CA ALA A 393 -17.31 -2.28 24.04
C ALA A 393 -18.65 -2.06 24.74
N THR A 394 -18.67 -2.23 26.08
CA THR A 394 -19.88 -2.01 26.89
C THR A 394 -20.38 -0.57 26.79
N ARG A 395 -19.46 0.41 26.85
CA ARG A 395 -19.83 1.82 26.75
C ARG A 395 -20.32 2.18 25.35
N MET A 396 -19.67 1.68 24.29
CA MET A 396 -20.14 1.91 22.92
C MET A 396 -21.52 1.32 22.67
N ASP A 397 -21.83 0.14 23.23
CA ASP A 397 -23.18 -0.43 23.14
C ASP A 397 -24.25 0.48 23.78
N GLN A 398 -23.94 1.13 24.90
CA GLN A 398 -24.83 2.10 25.54
C GLN A 398 -25.02 3.34 24.67
N VAL A 399 -23.93 3.92 24.16
CA VAL A 399 -23.97 5.10 23.28
C VAL A 399 -24.84 4.82 22.05
N LEU A 400 -24.66 3.66 21.41
CA LEU A 400 -25.44 3.29 20.22
C LEU A 400 -26.91 3.04 20.54
N GLN A 401 -27.23 2.51 21.72
CA GLN A 401 -28.62 2.37 22.18
C GLN A 401 -29.27 3.74 22.44
N GLU A 402 -28.55 4.67 23.05
CA GLU A 402 -28.99 6.05 23.30
C GLU A 402 -29.29 6.75 21.96
N GLN A 403 -28.37 6.70 21.00
CA GLN A 403 -28.57 7.29 19.66
C GLN A 403 -29.71 6.65 18.86
N GLY A 404 -29.89 5.32 18.98
CA GLY A 404 -30.98 4.62 18.32
C GLY A 404 -32.36 5.00 18.86
N ALA A 405 -32.46 5.26 20.17
CA ALA A 405 -33.70 5.70 20.81
C ALA A 405 -34.09 7.12 20.36
N ASP A 406 -33.14 8.05 20.35
CA ASP A 406 -33.35 9.43 19.91
C ASP A 406 -33.81 9.49 18.44
N ASN A 407 -33.19 8.69 17.56
CA ASN A 407 -33.59 8.59 16.16
C ASN A 407 -35.02 8.04 15.99
N GLU A 408 -35.44 7.06 16.81
CA GLU A 408 -36.81 6.52 16.73
C GLU A 408 -37.85 7.55 17.17
N GLU A 409 -37.53 8.39 18.16
CA GLU A 409 -38.38 9.49 18.61
C GLU A 409 -38.49 10.60 17.56
N GLU A 410 -37.37 11.05 16.98
CA GLU A 410 -37.34 12.06 15.92
C GLU A 410 -38.09 11.59 14.65
N LEU A 411 -37.90 10.33 14.25
CA LEU A 411 -38.63 9.73 13.12
C LEU A 411 -40.15 9.70 13.38
N ARG A 412 -40.59 9.45 14.62
CA ARG A 412 -42.01 9.51 14.99
C ARG A 412 -42.55 10.95 14.93
N GLU A 413 -41.76 11.95 15.32
CA GLU A 413 -42.17 13.36 15.28
C GLU A 413 -42.40 13.87 13.84
N ILE A 414 -41.60 13.41 12.88
CA ILE A 414 -41.80 13.72 11.44
C ILE A 414 -42.85 12.82 10.76
N GLY A 415 -43.54 11.96 11.52
CA GLY A 415 -44.65 11.12 11.06
C GLY A 415 -44.22 9.82 10.35
N VAL A 416 -42.95 9.41 10.47
CA VAL A 416 -42.49 8.11 9.97
C VAL A 416 -42.84 7.02 10.99
N VAL A 417 -43.80 6.17 10.65
CA VAL A 417 -44.19 5.02 11.49
C VAL A 417 -43.42 3.79 11.03
N LEU A 418 -42.44 3.35 11.82
CA LEU A 418 -41.75 2.09 11.58
C LEU A 418 -42.67 0.91 11.94
N HIS A 419 -43.19 0.19 10.96
CA HIS A 419 -43.88 -1.07 11.19
C HIS A 419 -42.85 -2.15 11.53
N ARG A 420 -42.86 -2.63 12.77
CA ARG A 420 -42.12 -3.83 13.15
C ARG A 420 -42.78 -5.02 12.44
N ASP A 421 -42.09 -5.60 11.47
CA ASP A 421 -42.50 -6.87 10.89
C ASP A 421 -42.45 -7.97 11.96
N GLY A 422 -43.60 -8.22 12.58
CA GLY A 422 -43.78 -9.27 13.56
C GLY A 422 -43.64 -10.64 12.88
N LYS A 423 -42.46 -11.26 13.02
CA LYS A 423 -42.34 -12.72 12.87
C LYS A 423 -42.90 -13.40 14.12
N GLU A 424 -44.23 -13.42 14.24
CA GLU A 424 -44.95 -14.45 15.01
C GLU A 424 -45.41 -15.53 14.03
N GLY A 425 -44.45 -16.35 13.59
CA GLY A 425 -44.72 -17.61 12.91
C GLY A 425 -44.79 -18.73 13.93
N SER A 426 -45.89 -18.83 14.69
CA SER A 426 -46.20 -20.02 15.48
C SER A 426 -46.55 -21.17 14.54
N CYS A 427 -45.57 -22.04 14.25
CA CYS A 427 -45.85 -23.36 13.71
C CYS A 427 -46.37 -24.26 14.84
N SER A 428 -47.69 -24.25 15.04
CA SER A 428 -48.42 -25.35 15.66
C SER A 428 -49.32 -25.95 14.58
N GLY A 429 -49.11 -27.23 14.26
CA GLY A 429 -49.94 -27.98 13.33
C GLY A 429 -49.49 -29.43 13.24
N ASP A 430 -50.15 -30.25 14.08
CA ASP A 430 -50.59 -31.65 13.95
C ASP A 430 -49.75 -32.69 13.19
#